data_AF-A0A6J8A425-F1
#
_entry.id   AF-A0A6J8A425-F1
#
_cell.length_a   1.000
_cell.length_b   1.000
_cell.length_c   1.000
_cell.angle_alpha   90.00
_cell.angle_beta   90.00
_cell.angle_gamma   90.00
#
_symmetry.space_group_name_H-M   'P 1'
#
loop_
_entity.id
_entity.type
_entity.pdbx_description
1 polymer ?
#
loop_
_entity_poly.entity_id
_entity_poly.type
_entity_poly.pdbx_seq_one_letter_code
_entity_poly.pdbx_strand_id
1 'polypeptide(L)'
;MKKDIVYKILICMIGIFLWVLLTCPRIDIESVSIWQSCEDDPIYILSAVAQPKLKWNIVEYIVLNVLDGSVGIIFDCCIYGQKHENAYRTMAHIKQKYTVDKRNVRMFATQYYCSCEDISFKPLNIVLVERHEICTPSEQMKTVIYPEIKANSTAICTKVAFNYLNPIHLIEWFEYQKLMGVETVLIMLQTLNSDAYAVFKHYEMEGIVQLLSFPDVLPGCIDRGFEKNRWHMFQSVHDEQLAVFTCEQLLQGFAFVAVIDFDEYIIHDKFLTYSEFLKSELLPSHPDAAGFVLNVSFFLTDWGISGTGNMLTTKYIRRTNPRYERYKNIYLPKRTKTVDTHTIHPKKGYKRIVLTSHSVVLHHYRKCPSSPQWKFCLRYTKTLDFKMFKIMPVLYYHVDLVMKEIGIINHTDNIFRKTRI
;
A
#
# COMPACT_ATOMS: atom_id res chain seq x y z
N MET A 1 10.88 -29.86 -75.37
CA MET A 1 11.48 -29.41 -76.65
C MET A 1 12.02 -28.01 -76.42
N LYS A 2 13.36 -27.86 -76.44
CA LYS A 2 14.18 -26.64 -76.66
C LYS A 2 13.91 -25.42 -75.76
N LYS A 3 14.81 -25.15 -74.80
CA LYS A 3 16.08 -24.37 -74.92
C LYS A 3 15.80 -22.86 -74.97
N ASP A 4 16.09 -22.13 -73.90
CA ASP A 4 17.43 -21.59 -73.56
C ASP A 4 17.95 -20.59 -74.58
N ILE A 5 17.83 -19.31 -74.23
CA ILE A 5 18.79 -18.23 -74.49
C ILE A 5 18.75 -17.36 -73.21
N VAL A 6 19.57 -17.53 -72.15
CA VAL A 6 21.06 -17.38 -72.05
C VAL A 6 21.45 -15.97 -72.52
N TYR A 7 22.10 -15.06 -71.80
CA TYR A 7 22.76 -14.95 -70.49
C TYR A 7 23.41 -13.55 -70.50
N LYS A 8 24.07 -13.18 -69.39
CA LYS A 8 25.01 -12.03 -69.21
C LYS A 8 24.29 -10.76 -68.79
N ILE A 9 24.31 -10.37 -67.51
CA ILE A 9 25.46 -9.96 -66.66
C ILE A 9 24.86 -9.91 -65.22
N LEU A 10 25.39 -10.38 -64.09
CA LEU A 10 26.74 -10.64 -63.56
C LEU A 10 26.50 -11.51 -62.28
N ILE A 11 26.95 -12.77 -62.20
CA ILE A 11 28.19 -13.25 -61.56
C ILE A 11 28.28 -13.03 -60.03
N CYS A 12 28.54 -14.14 -59.33
CA CYS A 12 28.70 -14.40 -57.88
C CYS A 12 27.38 -14.59 -57.11
N MET A 13 26.64 -15.71 -57.23
CA MET A 13 26.98 -17.10 -56.83
C MET A 13 27.73 -17.18 -55.48
N ILE A 14 27.06 -17.59 -54.38
CA ILE A 14 26.67 -18.96 -54.01
C ILE A 14 27.88 -19.78 -53.50
N GLY A 15 27.76 -20.22 -52.24
CA GLY A 15 28.45 -21.37 -51.64
C GLY A 15 27.86 -21.59 -50.23
N ILE A 16 26.74 -22.29 -50.04
CA ILE A 16 26.54 -23.76 -50.01
C ILE A 16 27.23 -24.46 -48.81
N PHE A 17 26.41 -25.28 -48.13
CA PHE A 17 26.68 -26.40 -47.20
C PHE A 17 26.95 -26.13 -45.70
N LEU A 18 25.86 -26.22 -44.91
CA LEU A 18 25.60 -27.31 -43.95
C LEU A 18 26.67 -27.63 -42.88
N TRP A 19 26.53 -27.06 -41.68
CA TRP A 19 26.69 -27.71 -40.35
C TRP A 19 26.53 -26.66 -39.25
N VAL A 20 26.44 -27.11 -37.99
CA VAL A 20 26.37 -26.35 -36.72
C VAL A 20 24.95 -26.22 -36.12
N LEU A 21 24.50 -27.35 -35.58
CA LEU A 21 24.05 -27.44 -34.19
C LEU A 21 24.95 -26.62 -33.25
N LEU A 22 24.35 -26.01 -32.23
CA LEU A 22 24.99 -25.59 -30.99
C LEU A 22 26.03 -24.45 -31.14
N THR A 23 25.56 -23.22 -31.01
CA THR A 23 26.08 -22.27 -30.00
C THR A 23 25.05 -21.16 -29.84
N CYS A 24 24.30 -21.23 -28.75
CA CYS A 24 23.68 -20.04 -28.17
C CYS A 24 24.82 -19.06 -27.90
N PRO A 25 24.79 -17.80 -28.39
CA PRO A 25 25.80 -16.85 -27.96
C PRO A 25 25.63 -16.72 -26.45
N ARG A 26 26.66 -17.14 -25.70
CA ARG A 26 26.87 -16.63 -24.35
C ARG A 26 26.81 -15.12 -24.49
N ILE A 27 25.74 -14.54 -23.96
CA ILE A 27 25.76 -13.14 -23.57
C ILE A 27 26.78 -13.12 -22.43
N ASP A 28 28.02 -12.81 -22.78
CA ASP A 28 29.02 -12.45 -21.80
C ASP A 28 28.46 -11.26 -21.02
N ILE A 29 28.17 -11.53 -19.75
CA ILE A 29 27.86 -10.53 -18.74
C ILE A 29 29.19 -9.84 -18.43
N GLU A 30 29.69 -9.07 -19.39
CA GLU A 30 30.70 -8.06 -19.12
C GLU A 30 29.98 -6.86 -18.51
N SER A 31 30.24 -6.71 -17.21
CA SER A 31 30.18 -5.49 -16.40
C SER A 31 29.88 -4.21 -17.18
N VAL A 32 28.61 -3.95 -17.44
CA VAL A 32 28.19 -2.61 -17.82
C VAL A 32 27.99 -1.84 -16.53
N SER A 33 29.09 -1.29 -16.00
CA SER A 33 29.06 -0.24 -15.00
C SER A 33 28.53 1.04 -15.64
N ILE A 34 27.22 1.08 -15.91
CA ILE A 34 26.52 2.34 -16.15
C ILE A 34 26.23 2.92 -14.77
N TRP A 35 27.19 3.65 -14.23
CA TRP A 35 26.87 4.70 -13.25
C TRP A 35 26.14 5.80 -14.02
N GLN A 36 24.84 5.59 -14.26
CA GLN A 36 23.95 6.61 -14.75
C GLN A 36 23.86 7.65 -13.63
N SER A 37 24.24 8.91 -13.92
CA SER A 37 24.09 10.00 -12.97
C SER A 37 22.61 10.09 -12.58
N CYS A 38 22.33 9.99 -11.29
CA CYS A 38 20.99 10.10 -10.77
C CYS A 38 20.50 11.53 -11.05
N GLU A 39 19.48 11.70 -11.89
CA GLU A 39 18.94 13.02 -12.25
C GLU A 39 18.41 13.78 -11.01
N ASP A 40 19.23 14.75 -10.60
CA ASP A 40 19.02 16.16 -10.23
C ASP A 40 17.96 16.64 -9.21
N ASP A 41 16.86 15.94 -8.93
CA ASP A 41 15.91 16.41 -7.90
C ASP A 41 16.11 15.66 -6.56
N PRO A 42 16.69 16.30 -5.53
CA PRO A 42 16.95 15.64 -4.24
C PRO A 42 15.68 15.39 -3.44
N ILE A 43 14.52 15.86 -3.90
CA ILE A 43 13.25 15.76 -3.21
C ILE A 43 12.10 15.38 -4.15
N TYR A 44 11.14 14.62 -3.63
CA TYR A 44 9.89 14.34 -4.31
C TYR A 44 8.72 14.38 -3.34
N ILE A 45 7.82 15.32 -3.55
CA ILE A 45 6.64 15.50 -2.70
C ILE A 45 5.51 14.61 -3.25
N LEU A 46 5.16 13.56 -2.51
CA LEU A 46 4.05 12.67 -2.86
C LEU A 46 2.71 13.35 -2.57
N SER A 47 2.57 13.94 -1.38
CA SER A 47 1.31 14.54 -0.95
C SER A 47 1.53 15.72 0.00
N ALA A 48 0.58 16.64 -0.03
CA ALA A 48 0.47 17.77 0.89
C ALA A 48 -0.90 17.71 1.57
N VAL A 49 -0.94 17.57 2.90
CA VAL A 49 -2.18 17.32 3.63
C VAL A 49 -2.37 18.37 4.71
N ALA A 50 -3.47 19.12 4.64
CA ALA A 50 -3.86 20.08 5.65
C ALA A 50 -4.22 19.40 6.97
N GLN A 51 -3.90 20.06 8.08
CA GLN A 51 -4.14 19.56 9.43
C GLN A 51 -4.97 20.62 10.18
N PRO A 52 -6.20 20.28 10.61
CA PRO A 52 -7.09 21.25 11.22
C PRO A 52 -6.79 21.42 12.71
N LYS A 53 -6.91 22.64 13.23
CA LYS A 53 -6.77 22.90 14.67
C LYS A 53 -7.93 22.33 15.48
N LEU A 54 -9.16 22.55 15.00
CA LEU A 54 -10.41 22.09 15.60
C LEU A 54 -11.49 21.78 14.55
N LYS A 55 -11.52 22.54 13.45
CA LYS A 55 -12.39 22.38 12.26
C LYS A 55 -11.59 22.81 11.02
N TRP A 56 -11.99 22.36 9.83
CA TRP A 56 -11.36 22.72 8.54
C TRP A 56 -11.35 24.20 8.20
N ASN A 57 -12.06 25.03 8.97
CA ASN A 57 -12.08 26.48 8.81
C ASN A 57 -10.75 27.13 9.24
N ILE A 58 -9.92 26.43 10.02
CA ILE A 58 -8.60 26.90 10.45
C ILE A 58 -7.60 25.75 10.26
N VAL A 59 -6.74 25.89 9.25
CA VAL A 59 -5.59 25.00 9.02
C VAL A 59 -4.48 25.44 9.96
N GLU A 60 -4.01 24.54 10.83
CA GLU A 60 -2.93 24.84 11.77
C GLU A 60 -1.57 24.69 11.07
N TYR A 61 -1.42 23.61 10.32
CA TYR A 61 -0.22 23.32 9.54
C TYR A 61 -0.55 22.40 8.35
N ILE A 62 0.37 22.33 7.40
CA ILE A 62 0.34 21.39 6.27
C ILE A 62 1.47 20.39 6.46
N VAL A 63 1.19 19.10 6.28
CA VAL A 63 2.20 18.03 6.30
C VAL A 63 2.49 17.60 4.87
N LEU A 64 3.76 17.64 4.51
CA LEU A 64 4.28 17.17 3.23
C LEU A 64 4.93 15.80 3.42
N ASN A 65 4.49 14.81 2.66
CA ASN A 65 5.10 13.49 2.64
C ASN A 65 6.07 13.42 1.46
N VAL A 66 7.36 13.31 1.76
CA VAL A 66 8.46 13.55 0.82
C VAL A 66 9.42 12.38 0.79
N LEU A 67 9.85 11.97 -0.41
CA LEU A 67 11.10 11.23 -0.57
C LEU A 67 12.23 12.24 -0.62
N ASP A 68 13.10 12.18 0.37
CA ASP A 68 14.09 13.21 0.63
C ASP A 68 15.50 12.61 0.64
N GLY A 69 16.26 12.91 -0.40
CA GLY A 69 17.69 12.64 -0.54
C GLY A 69 18.57 13.86 -0.26
N SER A 70 17.97 14.99 0.13
CA SER A 70 18.73 16.19 0.48
C SER A 70 19.43 15.97 1.83
N VAL A 71 20.76 15.98 1.80
CA VAL A 71 21.57 15.81 3.03
C VAL A 71 21.97 17.19 3.52
N GLY A 72 21.39 17.63 4.64
CA GLY A 72 21.76 18.88 5.30
C GLY A 72 21.16 20.16 4.69
N ILE A 73 20.26 20.03 3.72
CA ILE A 73 19.53 21.16 3.15
C ILE A 73 18.40 21.57 4.11
N ILE A 74 18.19 22.88 4.24
CA ILE A 74 17.08 23.47 4.99
C ILE A 74 16.08 24.02 3.98
N PHE A 75 14.84 23.55 4.07
CA PHE A 75 13.76 24.01 3.21
C PHE A 75 12.87 25.03 3.92
N ASP A 76 12.28 25.89 3.09
CA ASP A 76 11.09 26.65 3.43
C ASP A 76 9.90 26.11 2.63
N CYS A 77 8.70 26.33 3.15
CA CYS A 77 7.46 26.07 2.45
C CYS A 77 6.93 27.38 1.86
N CYS A 78 6.62 27.36 0.57
CA CYS A 78 5.89 28.44 -0.10
C CYS A 78 4.44 28.00 -0.28
N ILE A 79 3.52 28.67 0.41
CA ILE A 79 2.09 28.33 0.47
C ILE A 79 1.29 29.35 -0.35
N TYR A 80 0.44 28.87 -1.25
CA TYR A 80 -0.32 29.70 -2.19
C TYR A 80 -1.84 29.52 -2.02
N GLY A 81 -2.58 30.63 -2.16
CA GLY A 81 -4.03 30.65 -2.29
C GLY A 81 -4.50 30.62 -3.75
N GLN A 82 -5.74 31.04 -4.01
CA GLN A 82 -6.41 30.91 -5.32
C GLN A 82 -5.78 31.70 -6.46
N LYS A 83 -5.15 32.84 -6.17
CA LYS A 83 -4.58 33.71 -7.22
C LYS A 83 -3.11 33.47 -7.50
N HIS A 84 -2.43 32.65 -6.69
CA HIS A 84 -0.96 32.45 -6.75
C HIS A 84 -0.09 33.73 -6.73
N GLU A 85 -0.68 34.90 -6.48
CA GLU A 85 -0.02 36.21 -6.58
C GLU A 85 0.96 36.48 -5.42
N ASN A 86 0.65 35.98 -4.21
CA ASN A 86 1.50 36.11 -3.03
C ASN A 86 1.63 34.77 -2.31
N ALA A 87 2.87 34.28 -2.18
CA ALA A 87 3.18 33.11 -1.37
C ALA A 87 3.34 33.52 0.10
N TYR A 88 2.76 32.76 1.02
CA TYR A 88 3.17 32.79 2.43
C TYR A 88 4.37 31.85 2.60
N ARG A 89 5.47 32.38 3.13
CA ARG A 89 6.72 31.64 3.35
C ARG A 89 6.87 31.31 4.83
N THR A 90 7.14 30.05 5.14
CA THR A 90 7.45 29.57 6.49
C THR A 90 8.57 28.55 6.44
N MET A 91 9.31 28.37 7.55
CA MET A 91 10.30 27.30 7.64
C MET A 91 9.62 25.93 7.56
N ALA A 92 10.23 25.01 6.80
CA ALA A 92 9.82 23.61 6.79
C ALA A 92 10.53 22.87 7.94
N HIS A 93 9.76 22.24 8.82
CA HIS A 93 10.31 21.51 9.94
C HIS A 93 10.12 20.00 9.74
N ILE A 94 11.15 19.20 10.04
CA ILE A 94 11.02 17.74 9.99
C ILE A 94 10.11 17.28 11.13
N LYS A 95 8.93 16.77 10.79
CA LYS A 95 7.99 16.12 11.72
C LYS A 95 8.46 14.72 12.07
N GLN A 96 8.83 13.95 11.05
CA GLN A 96 9.24 12.55 11.16
C GLN A 96 10.15 12.17 9.99
N LYS A 97 11.13 11.31 10.24
CA LYS A 97 11.99 10.73 9.20
C LYS A 97 12.11 9.23 9.44
N TYR A 98 11.79 8.43 8.44
CA TYR A 98 11.94 6.98 8.52
C TYR A 98 13.39 6.59 8.21
N THR A 99 14.00 5.78 9.07
CA THR A 99 15.41 5.40 8.93
C THR A 99 15.59 3.91 9.18
N VAL A 100 15.66 3.12 8.12
CA VAL A 100 16.04 1.70 8.16
C VAL A 100 17.35 1.53 7.39
N ASP A 101 18.32 0.84 8.02
CA ASP A 101 19.70 0.54 7.57
C ASP A 101 20.40 1.64 6.75
N LYS A 102 21.27 2.41 7.41
CA LYS A 102 21.92 3.60 6.83
C LYS A 102 22.92 3.28 5.71
N ARG A 103 23.34 2.02 5.51
CA ARG A 103 24.54 1.75 4.71
C ARG A 103 24.39 1.90 3.20
N ASN A 104 23.18 2.01 2.64
CA ASN A 104 22.97 2.17 1.19
C ASN A 104 21.71 2.96 0.79
N VAL A 105 21.10 3.69 1.74
CA VAL A 105 19.86 4.45 1.47
C VAL A 105 20.20 5.82 0.92
N ARG A 106 19.61 6.19 -0.22
CA ARG A 106 19.83 7.48 -0.89
C ARG A 106 18.69 8.46 -0.66
N MET A 107 17.47 7.95 -0.43
CA MET A 107 16.32 8.79 -0.11
C MET A 107 15.55 8.24 1.08
N PHE A 108 15.09 9.14 1.93
CA PHE A 108 14.32 8.81 3.12
C PHE A 108 12.88 9.23 2.95
N ALA A 109 11.94 8.39 3.40
CA ALA A 109 10.58 8.87 3.63
C ALA A 109 10.60 9.87 4.79
N THR A 110 10.25 11.11 4.50
CA THR A 110 10.32 12.23 5.43
C THR A 110 9.00 13.00 5.41
N GLN A 111 8.52 13.36 6.60
CA GLN A 111 7.41 14.28 6.76
C GLN A 111 7.94 15.65 7.16
N TYR A 112 7.64 16.65 6.36
CA TYR A 112 7.82 18.05 6.71
C TYR A 112 6.49 18.62 7.21
N TYR A 113 6.53 19.50 8.21
CA TYR A 113 5.38 20.31 8.62
C TYR A 113 5.67 21.79 8.40
N CYS A 114 4.67 22.51 7.89
CA CYS A 114 4.74 23.93 7.58
C CYS A 114 3.60 24.64 8.33
N SER A 115 3.92 25.61 9.19
CA SER A 115 2.91 26.36 9.94
C SER A 115 2.00 27.17 9.01
N CYS A 116 0.71 27.27 9.37
CA CYS A 116 -0.29 28.07 8.68
C CYS A 116 -0.94 29.12 9.60
N GLU A 117 -0.42 29.33 10.81
CA GLU A 117 -1.09 30.13 11.84
C GLU A 117 -1.33 31.61 11.44
N ASP A 118 -0.47 32.19 10.61
CA ASP A 118 -0.55 33.60 10.21
C ASP A 118 -1.14 33.83 8.80
N ILE A 119 -1.75 32.80 8.19
CA ILE A 119 -2.27 32.89 6.83
C ILE A 119 -3.72 33.37 6.82
N SER A 120 -4.00 34.45 6.08
CA SER A 120 -5.36 35.03 5.93
C SER A 120 -6.20 34.42 4.80
N PHE A 121 -5.65 33.44 4.09
CA PHE A 121 -6.27 32.76 2.95
C PHE A 121 -6.25 31.24 3.13
N LYS A 122 -7.16 30.54 2.44
CA LYS A 122 -7.18 29.06 2.41
C LYS A 122 -6.00 28.53 1.57
N PRO A 123 -5.09 27.72 2.13
CA PRO A 123 -4.02 27.10 1.36
C PRO A 123 -4.57 26.19 0.26
N LEU A 124 -4.19 26.41 -0.98
CA LEU A 124 -4.58 25.54 -2.10
C LEU A 124 -3.39 24.78 -2.67
N ASN A 125 -2.22 25.40 -2.69
CA ASN A 125 -1.00 24.80 -3.21
C ASN A 125 0.19 25.07 -2.29
N ILE A 126 1.17 24.19 -2.32
CA ILE A 126 2.39 24.30 -1.53
C ILE A 126 3.56 23.65 -2.26
N VAL A 127 4.75 24.19 -2.06
CA VAL A 127 6.01 23.60 -2.55
C VAL A 127 7.11 23.79 -1.51
N LEU A 128 8.09 22.88 -1.49
CA LEU A 128 9.33 23.06 -0.75
C LEU A 128 10.35 23.75 -1.65
N VAL A 129 11.00 24.77 -1.11
CA VAL A 129 12.10 25.48 -1.78
C VAL A 129 13.29 25.54 -0.84
N GLU A 130 14.50 25.61 -1.37
CA GLU A 130 15.66 25.86 -0.52
C GLU A 130 15.56 27.24 0.14
N ARG A 131 16.14 27.40 1.33
CA ARG A 131 15.98 28.61 2.16
C ARG A 131 16.37 29.94 1.49
N HIS A 132 17.14 29.93 0.40
CA HIS A 132 17.53 31.14 -0.33
C HIS A 132 16.81 31.32 -1.67
N GLU A 133 16.00 30.36 -2.08
CA GLU A 133 15.23 30.43 -3.31
C GLU A 133 14.00 31.32 -3.13
N ILE A 134 13.52 31.88 -4.25
CA ILE A 134 12.33 32.73 -4.29
C ILE A 134 11.10 31.83 -4.39
N CYS A 135 10.03 32.17 -3.68
CA CYS A 135 8.74 31.50 -3.85
C CYS A 135 8.13 31.87 -5.22
N THR A 136 8.48 31.09 -6.25
CA THR A 136 7.85 31.15 -7.57
C THR A 136 6.92 29.96 -7.75
N PRO A 137 5.73 30.15 -8.34
CA PRO A 137 4.89 29.03 -8.76
C PRO A 137 5.67 28.10 -9.71
N SER A 138 5.65 26.80 -9.44
CA SER A 138 6.34 25.78 -10.22
C SER A 138 5.46 24.56 -10.46
N GLU A 139 5.84 23.72 -11.43
CA GLU A 139 5.16 22.45 -11.70
C GLU A 139 5.30 21.44 -10.55
N GLN A 140 6.26 21.65 -9.65
CA GLN A 140 6.47 20.82 -8.46
C GLN A 140 5.48 21.13 -7.32
N MET A 141 4.67 22.19 -7.44
CA MET A 141 3.63 22.50 -6.47
C MET A 141 2.66 21.33 -6.29
N LYS A 142 2.25 21.12 -5.05
CA LYS A 142 1.24 20.13 -4.69
C LYS A 142 -0.02 20.79 -4.20
N THR A 143 -1.14 20.31 -4.73
CA THR A 143 -2.46 20.65 -4.20
C THR A 143 -2.56 20.20 -2.75
N VAL A 144 -2.99 21.11 -1.88
CA VAL A 144 -3.24 20.82 -0.47
C VAL A 144 -4.54 20.03 -0.35
N ILE A 145 -4.44 18.82 0.17
CA ILE A 145 -5.56 17.92 0.40
C ILE A 145 -6.18 18.21 1.77
N TYR A 146 -7.51 18.26 1.83
CA TYR A 146 -8.29 18.47 3.04
C TYR A 146 -9.03 17.17 3.38
N PRO A 147 -8.47 16.32 4.27
CA PRO A 147 -9.06 15.05 4.66
C PRO A 147 -10.52 15.10 5.11
N GLU A 148 -11.23 13.99 4.98
CA GLU A 148 -12.53 13.83 5.62
C GLU A 148 -12.38 13.58 7.13
N ILE A 149 -13.41 13.98 7.90
CA ILE A 149 -13.49 13.68 9.33
C ILE A 149 -14.66 12.73 9.56
N LYS A 150 -14.34 11.47 9.90
CA LYS A 150 -15.29 10.41 10.23
C LYS A 150 -15.02 9.88 11.64
N ALA A 151 -15.32 10.73 12.62
CA ALA A 151 -14.83 10.59 14.01
C ALA A 151 -15.28 9.34 14.77
N ASN A 152 -16.22 8.56 14.24
CA ASN A 152 -16.74 7.33 14.85
C ASN A 152 -16.44 6.07 14.05
N SER A 153 -15.70 6.20 12.95
CA SER A 153 -15.60 5.21 11.89
C SER A 153 -14.22 4.58 11.85
N THR A 154 -14.14 3.41 11.19
CA THR A 154 -12.88 2.70 10.95
C THR A 154 -12.48 2.85 9.49
N ALA A 155 -11.19 3.15 9.26
CA ALA A 155 -10.58 3.12 7.94
C ALA A 155 -9.46 2.07 7.84
N ILE A 156 -9.08 1.75 6.61
CA ILE A 156 -7.91 0.92 6.30
C ILE A 156 -6.94 1.69 5.42
N CYS A 157 -5.65 1.55 5.69
CA CYS A 157 -4.57 1.87 4.77
C CYS A 157 -3.95 0.55 4.25
N THR A 158 -4.05 0.31 2.94
CA THR A 158 -3.48 -0.89 2.29
C THR A 158 -2.11 -0.66 1.66
N LYS A 159 -1.51 0.50 1.93
CA LYS A 159 -0.22 0.95 1.37
C LYS A 159 -0.30 1.08 -0.15
N VAL A 160 0.55 0.38 -0.90
CA VAL A 160 0.66 0.48 -2.37
C VAL A 160 0.12 -0.77 -3.04
N ALA A 161 -0.85 -0.59 -3.93
CA ALA A 161 -1.34 -1.62 -4.84
C ALA A 161 -0.62 -1.51 -6.18
N PHE A 162 -0.01 -2.61 -6.64
CA PHE A 162 0.81 -2.64 -7.84
C PHE A 162 0.80 -4.02 -8.52
N ASN A 163 1.17 -4.04 -9.80
CA ASN A 163 1.38 -5.22 -10.62
C ASN A 163 0.13 -6.10 -10.77
N TYR A 164 0.00 -7.14 -9.95
CA TYR A 164 -1.08 -8.11 -10.07
C TYR A 164 -1.75 -8.37 -8.72
N LEU A 165 -3.07 -8.18 -8.70
CA LEU A 165 -3.94 -8.61 -7.62
C LEU A 165 -5.03 -9.51 -8.20
N ASN A 166 -5.35 -10.59 -7.48
CA ASN A 166 -6.42 -11.48 -7.92
C ASN A 166 -7.77 -10.78 -7.66
N PRO A 167 -8.59 -10.53 -8.70
CA PRO A 167 -9.82 -9.77 -8.54
C PRO A 167 -10.83 -10.45 -7.61
N ILE A 168 -10.92 -11.79 -7.63
CA ILE A 168 -11.85 -12.54 -6.77
C ILE A 168 -11.47 -12.37 -5.31
N HIS A 169 -10.17 -12.46 -4.99
CA HIS A 169 -9.68 -12.24 -3.64
C HIS A 169 -9.90 -10.80 -3.18
N LEU A 170 -9.80 -9.82 -4.09
CA LEU A 170 -10.07 -8.43 -3.77
C LEU A 170 -11.54 -8.20 -3.43
N ILE A 171 -12.47 -8.75 -4.21
CA ILE A 171 -13.92 -8.64 -3.95
C ILE A 171 -14.23 -9.29 -2.59
N GLU A 172 -13.73 -10.50 -2.34
CA GLU A 172 -13.87 -11.17 -1.04
C GLU A 172 -13.35 -10.31 0.12
N TRP A 173 -12.17 -9.69 -0.07
CA TRP A 173 -11.58 -8.83 0.93
C TRP A 173 -12.44 -7.58 1.19
N PHE A 174 -12.87 -6.87 0.16
CA PHE A 174 -13.69 -5.66 0.31
C PHE A 174 -15.05 -5.95 0.94
N GLU A 175 -15.75 -7.00 0.48
CA GLU A 175 -17.03 -7.38 1.08
C GLU A 175 -16.87 -7.77 2.54
N TYR A 176 -15.77 -8.44 2.90
CA TYR A 176 -15.45 -8.69 4.29
C TYR A 176 -15.22 -7.39 5.07
N GLN A 177 -14.44 -6.44 4.54
CA GLN A 177 -14.22 -5.14 5.23
C GLN A 177 -15.52 -4.34 5.41
N LYS A 178 -16.42 -4.36 4.41
CA LYS A 178 -17.77 -3.78 4.51
C LYS A 178 -18.56 -4.40 5.65
N LEU A 179 -18.58 -5.73 5.74
CA LEU A 179 -19.26 -6.44 6.84
C LEU A 179 -18.68 -6.08 8.22
N MET A 180 -17.39 -5.79 8.30
CA MET A 180 -16.73 -5.36 9.54
C MET A 180 -16.88 -3.86 9.83
N GLY A 181 -17.69 -3.13 9.05
CA GLY A 181 -17.99 -1.72 9.28
C GLY A 181 -16.85 -0.76 8.92
N VAL A 182 -15.98 -1.15 7.98
CA VAL A 182 -14.99 -0.25 7.40
C VAL A 182 -15.70 0.72 6.46
N GLU A 183 -15.47 2.02 6.66
CA GLU A 183 -16.10 3.06 5.83
C GLU A 183 -15.18 3.62 4.75
N THR A 184 -13.87 3.46 4.90
CA THR A 184 -12.91 3.98 3.92
C THR A 184 -11.68 3.09 3.84
N VAL A 185 -11.31 2.68 2.64
CA VAL A 185 -10.07 2.00 2.31
C VAL A 185 -9.26 2.93 1.42
N LEU A 186 -8.15 3.43 1.95
CA LEU A 186 -7.23 4.27 1.20
C LEU A 186 -6.16 3.40 0.55
N ILE A 187 -6.02 3.56 -0.76
CA ILE A 187 -5.12 2.78 -1.60
C ILE A 187 -4.24 3.73 -2.39
N MET A 188 -2.92 3.58 -2.25
CA MET A 188 -1.98 4.21 -3.16
C MET A 188 -1.81 3.29 -4.38
N LEU A 189 -2.19 3.75 -5.56
CA LEU A 189 -2.30 2.95 -6.77
C LEU A 189 -1.14 3.24 -7.72
N GLN A 190 -0.36 2.22 -8.04
CA GLN A 190 0.51 2.15 -9.21
C GLN A 190 -0.17 1.39 -10.35
N THR A 191 0.54 1.19 -11.47
CA THR A 191 0.13 0.29 -12.54
C THR A 191 -0.29 -1.07 -11.99
N LEU A 192 -1.50 -1.50 -12.37
CA LEU A 192 -2.19 -2.70 -11.88
C LEU A 192 -2.91 -3.40 -13.04
N ASN A 193 -3.13 -4.71 -12.94
CA ASN A 193 -3.93 -5.45 -13.92
C ASN A 193 -5.37 -4.92 -14.02
N SER A 194 -5.92 -4.94 -15.24
CA SER A 194 -7.23 -4.37 -15.58
C SER A 194 -8.36 -4.82 -14.67
N ASP A 195 -8.41 -6.12 -14.37
CA ASP A 195 -9.52 -6.70 -13.61
C ASP A 195 -9.50 -6.24 -12.14
N ALA A 196 -8.31 -6.14 -11.54
CA ALA A 196 -8.19 -5.62 -10.18
C ALA A 196 -8.48 -4.11 -10.13
N TYR A 197 -8.07 -3.36 -11.16
CA TYR A 197 -8.43 -1.96 -11.27
C TYR A 197 -9.94 -1.76 -11.42
N ALA A 198 -10.64 -2.63 -12.16
CA ALA A 198 -12.10 -2.62 -12.27
C ALA A 198 -12.78 -2.86 -10.92
N VAL A 199 -12.26 -3.79 -10.11
CA VAL A 199 -12.73 -3.99 -8.72
C VAL A 199 -12.56 -2.71 -7.89
N PHE A 200 -11.38 -2.08 -7.94
CA PHE A 200 -11.15 -0.82 -7.22
C PHE A 200 -12.09 0.29 -7.67
N LYS A 201 -12.37 0.40 -8.97
CA LYS A 201 -13.32 1.40 -9.49
C LYS A 201 -14.75 1.15 -9.05
N HIS A 202 -15.19 -0.11 -9.00
CA HIS A 202 -16.49 -0.46 -8.43
C HIS A 202 -16.61 0.04 -6.97
N TYR A 203 -15.64 -0.28 -6.12
CA TYR A 203 -15.68 0.15 -4.72
C TYR A 203 -15.39 1.64 -4.49
N GLU A 204 -14.73 2.31 -5.43
CA GLU A 204 -14.60 3.78 -5.44
C GLU A 204 -15.96 4.43 -5.73
N MET A 205 -16.73 3.90 -6.70
CA MET A 205 -18.08 4.36 -7.01
C MET A 205 -19.07 4.11 -5.86
N GLU A 206 -18.91 3.01 -5.13
CA GLU A 206 -19.69 2.76 -3.89
C GLU A 206 -19.30 3.70 -2.74
N GLY A 207 -18.18 4.42 -2.83
CA GLY A 207 -17.73 5.38 -1.83
C GLY A 207 -16.94 4.79 -0.65
N ILE A 208 -16.56 3.51 -0.70
CA ILE A 208 -15.69 2.90 0.31
C ILE A 208 -14.20 3.01 -0.04
N VAL A 209 -13.83 3.05 -1.32
CA VAL A 209 -12.41 3.17 -1.72
C VAL A 209 -12.06 4.62 -2.06
N GLN A 210 -10.91 5.07 -1.55
CA GLN A 210 -10.23 6.27 -2.00
C GLN A 210 -8.94 5.87 -2.72
N LEU A 211 -8.88 6.12 -4.04
CA LEU A 211 -7.67 5.89 -4.83
C LEU A 211 -6.82 7.15 -4.87
N LEU A 212 -5.54 7.00 -4.58
CA LEU A 212 -4.54 8.03 -4.83
C LEU A 212 -3.45 7.49 -5.74
N SER A 213 -3.08 8.26 -6.76
CA SER A 213 -1.99 7.87 -7.64
C SER A 213 -0.68 7.82 -6.86
N PHE A 214 0.07 6.74 -7.08
CA PHE A 214 1.45 6.58 -6.65
C PHE A 214 2.32 6.45 -7.91
N PRO A 215 3.46 7.16 -7.99
CA PRO A 215 4.26 7.17 -9.21
C PRO A 215 4.82 5.79 -9.53
N ASP A 216 4.72 5.36 -10.79
CA ASP A 216 5.36 4.12 -11.26
C ASP A 216 6.88 4.22 -11.26
N VAL A 217 7.40 5.42 -11.60
CA VAL A 217 8.83 5.73 -11.58
C VAL A 217 9.12 6.64 -10.40
N LEU A 218 9.89 6.13 -9.45
CA LEU A 218 10.27 6.83 -8.24
C LEU A 218 11.65 7.48 -8.41
N PRO A 219 11.84 8.78 -8.06
CA PRO A 219 13.06 9.54 -8.37
C PRO A 219 14.30 9.10 -7.57
N GLY A 220 15.47 8.93 -8.16
CA GLY A 220 16.66 8.43 -7.46
C GLY A 220 17.12 7.08 -8.01
N CYS A 221 18.17 6.53 -7.43
CA CYS A 221 19.00 5.55 -8.13
C CYS A 221 18.42 4.10 -8.10
N ILE A 222 19.15 3.14 -8.69
CA ILE A 222 18.79 1.72 -8.88
C ILE A 222 18.20 1.12 -7.58
N ASP A 223 17.28 0.14 -7.72
CA ASP A 223 16.59 -0.60 -6.64
C ASP A 223 15.34 0.05 -6.01
N ARG A 224 14.71 0.99 -6.73
CA ARG A 224 13.46 1.66 -6.33
C ARG A 224 12.20 1.07 -6.93
N GLY A 225 11.08 1.35 -6.28
CA GLY A 225 9.75 0.96 -6.75
C GLY A 225 9.39 -0.47 -6.42
N PHE A 226 8.21 -0.88 -6.91
CA PHE A 226 7.59 -2.13 -6.54
C PHE A 226 7.58 -3.10 -7.73
N GLU A 227 8.76 -3.65 -8.03
CA GLU A 227 8.87 -4.78 -8.95
C GLU A 227 9.02 -6.08 -8.19
N LYS A 228 8.47 -7.17 -8.75
CA LYS A 228 8.43 -8.49 -8.10
C LYS A 228 9.79 -9.02 -7.63
N ASN A 229 10.85 -8.70 -8.36
CA ASN A 229 12.22 -9.13 -8.05
C ASN A 229 12.98 -8.12 -7.17
N ARG A 230 12.41 -6.94 -6.95
CA ARG A 230 13.01 -5.82 -6.21
C ARG A 230 12.32 -5.51 -4.89
N TRP A 231 11.13 -6.09 -4.68
CA TRP A 231 10.37 -6.04 -3.45
C TRP A 231 11.19 -6.58 -2.26
N HIS A 232 11.38 -5.75 -1.23
CA HIS A 232 12.25 -5.95 -0.05
C HIS A 232 13.73 -5.53 -0.18
N MET A 233 14.12 -4.78 -1.22
CA MET A 233 15.40 -4.06 -1.18
C MET A 233 15.34 -2.85 -0.25
N PHE A 234 16.51 -2.37 0.19
CA PHE A 234 16.63 -1.34 1.24
C PHE A 234 15.84 -0.05 0.95
N GLN A 235 15.68 0.34 -0.33
CA GLN A 235 14.94 1.55 -0.69
C GLN A 235 13.41 1.31 -0.72
N SER A 236 12.96 0.10 -1.12
CA SER A 236 11.53 -0.23 -1.21
C SER A 236 10.77 -0.07 0.12
N VAL A 237 11.44 -0.25 1.26
CA VAL A 237 10.79 -0.03 2.58
C VAL A 237 10.55 1.45 2.88
N HIS A 238 11.36 2.36 2.32
CA HIS A 238 11.10 3.80 2.41
C HIS A 238 9.98 4.20 1.45
N ASP A 239 9.98 3.64 0.25
CA ASP A 239 8.91 3.86 -0.74
C ASP A 239 7.55 3.43 -0.18
N GLU A 240 7.48 2.25 0.46
CA GLU A 240 6.29 1.74 1.16
C GLU A 240 5.91 2.64 2.35
N GLN A 241 6.90 3.07 3.13
CA GLN A 241 6.65 3.93 4.29
C GLN A 241 6.10 5.31 3.89
N LEU A 242 6.48 5.85 2.74
CA LEU A 242 5.94 7.11 2.23
C LEU A 242 4.42 7.02 1.99
N ALA A 243 3.95 5.87 1.48
CA ALA A 243 2.53 5.59 1.33
C ALA A 243 1.83 5.53 2.70
N VAL A 244 2.44 4.86 3.68
CA VAL A 244 1.92 4.80 5.06
C VAL A 244 1.84 6.19 5.70
N PHE A 245 2.85 7.04 5.52
CA PHE A 245 2.83 8.43 5.99
C PHE A 245 1.71 9.25 5.35
N THR A 246 1.49 9.09 4.04
CA THR A 246 0.37 9.72 3.34
C THR A 246 -0.97 9.25 3.90
N CYS A 247 -1.14 7.94 4.08
CA CYS A 247 -2.32 7.38 4.73
C CYS A 247 -2.57 7.94 6.12
N GLU A 248 -1.52 8.02 6.96
CA GLU A 248 -1.61 8.53 8.31
C GLU A 248 -2.21 9.93 8.33
N GLN A 249 -1.79 10.81 7.41
CA GLN A 249 -2.29 12.19 7.37
C GLN A 249 -3.71 12.27 6.82
N LEU A 250 -4.06 11.44 5.83
CA LEU A 250 -5.38 11.45 5.19
C LEU A 250 -6.46 10.79 6.05
N LEU A 251 -6.09 9.84 6.89
CA LEU A 251 -7.02 9.10 7.75
C LEU A 251 -7.04 9.60 9.19
N GLN A 252 -6.43 10.76 9.46
CA GLN A 252 -6.36 11.33 10.82
C GLN A 252 -7.73 11.63 11.45
N GLY A 253 -8.76 11.82 10.61
CA GLY A 253 -10.12 12.16 11.03
C GLY A 253 -10.95 10.96 11.51
N PHE A 254 -10.41 9.74 11.41
CA PHE A 254 -11.09 8.51 11.80
C PHE A 254 -10.91 8.17 13.27
N ALA A 255 -11.82 7.36 13.82
CA ALA A 255 -11.68 6.83 15.18
C ALA A 255 -10.54 5.81 15.25
N PHE A 256 -10.50 4.92 14.25
CA PHE A 256 -9.55 3.83 14.14
C PHE A 256 -9.05 3.72 12.71
N VAL A 257 -7.78 3.37 12.56
CA VAL A 257 -7.18 3.07 11.25
C VAL A 257 -6.39 1.79 11.36
N ALA A 258 -6.70 0.81 10.51
CA ALA A 258 -5.91 -0.41 10.39
C ALA A 258 -4.91 -0.29 9.23
N VAL A 259 -3.67 -0.74 9.44
CA VAL A 259 -2.65 -0.84 8.39
C VAL A 259 -2.48 -2.32 8.04
N ILE A 260 -3.21 -2.79 7.02
CA ILE A 260 -3.27 -4.20 6.62
C ILE A 260 -3.23 -4.34 5.10
N ASP A 261 -2.72 -5.46 4.60
CA ASP A 261 -2.61 -5.77 3.18
C ASP A 261 -3.86 -6.52 2.66
N PHE A 262 -4.04 -6.65 1.33
CA PHE A 262 -5.24 -7.26 0.72
C PHE A 262 -5.38 -8.78 0.95
N ASP A 263 -4.37 -9.42 1.54
CA ASP A 263 -4.37 -10.82 1.94
C ASP A 263 -4.53 -11.01 3.46
N GLU A 264 -4.89 -9.93 4.16
CA GLU A 264 -4.98 -9.89 5.62
C GLU A 264 -6.41 -9.56 6.11
N TYR A 265 -6.90 -10.33 7.08
CA TYR A 265 -8.25 -10.21 7.63
C TYR A 265 -8.17 -10.16 9.16
N ILE A 266 -8.76 -9.14 9.80
CA ILE A 266 -8.77 -9.03 11.26
C ILE A 266 -10.01 -9.76 11.79
N ILE A 267 -9.83 -10.93 12.39
CA ILE A 267 -10.94 -11.78 12.85
C ILE A 267 -11.08 -11.70 14.36
N HIS A 268 -12.30 -11.53 14.85
CA HIS A 268 -12.63 -11.65 16.28
C HIS A 268 -13.90 -12.48 16.53
N ASP A 269 -14.04 -12.99 17.75
CA ASP A 269 -15.05 -14.02 18.06
C ASP A 269 -16.49 -13.51 18.19
N LYS A 270 -16.68 -12.19 18.24
CA LYS A 270 -17.96 -11.55 18.58
C LYS A 270 -18.83 -11.07 17.41
N PHE A 271 -18.38 -11.14 16.15
CA PHE A 271 -19.15 -10.72 14.95
C PHE A 271 -19.70 -9.27 14.96
N LEU A 272 -19.18 -8.43 15.85
CA LEU A 272 -19.35 -6.98 15.83
C LEU A 272 -18.55 -6.34 14.68
N THR A 273 -18.86 -5.09 14.34
CA THR A 273 -17.95 -4.28 13.53
C THR A 273 -16.65 -3.98 14.28
N TYR A 274 -15.59 -3.58 13.58
CA TYR A 274 -14.32 -3.20 14.20
C TYR A 274 -14.50 -2.07 15.22
N SER A 275 -15.24 -1.03 14.84
CA SER A 275 -15.50 0.12 15.72
C SER A 275 -16.21 -0.30 17.01
N GLU A 276 -17.22 -1.17 16.92
CA GLU A 276 -17.96 -1.66 18.08
C GLU A 276 -17.07 -2.52 18.96
N PHE A 277 -16.37 -3.51 18.38
CA PHE A 277 -15.48 -4.40 19.11
C PHE A 277 -14.38 -3.63 19.85
N LEU A 278 -13.72 -2.68 19.17
CA LEU A 278 -12.66 -1.86 19.77
C LEU A 278 -13.19 -1.00 20.93
N LYS A 279 -14.38 -0.40 20.77
CA LYS A 279 -14.97 0.48 21.79
C LYS A 279 -15.54 -0.29 22.98
N SER A 280 -16.15 -1.46 22.77
CA SER A 280 -16.80 -2.22 23.85
C SER A 280 -15.88 -3.20 24.56
N GLU A 281 -14.88 -3.78 23.88
CA GLU A 281 -14.06 -4.85 24.44
C GLU A 281 -12.64 -4.40 24.77
N LEU A 282 -11.99 -3.66 23.86
CA LEU A 282 -10.55 -3.39 23.96
C LEU A 282 -10.22 -2.10 24.70
N LEU A 283 -10.87 -0.99 24.35
CA LEU A 283 -10.61 0.32 24.95
C LEU A 283 -10.96 0.42 26.44
N PRO A 284 -12.05 -0.17 26.96
CA PRO A 284 -12.35 -0.12 28.39
C PRO A 284 -11.25 -0.77 29.24
N SER A 285 -10.62 -1.83 28.71
CA SER A 285 -9.50 -2.53 29.37
C SER A 285 -8.15 -1.84 29.17
N HIS A 286 -8.04 -0.95 28.17
CA HIS A 286 -6.81 -0.26 27.79
C HIS A 286 -7.09 1.22 27.48
N PRO A 287 -7.50 2.03 28.49
CA PRO A 287 -7.95 3.40 28.27
C PRO A 287 -6.85 4.31 27.71
N ASP A 288 -5.57 3.99 27.95
CA ASP A 288 -4.39 4.69 27.46
C ASP A 288 -3.81 4.11 26.15
N ALA A 289 -4.53 3.21 25.47
CA ALA A 289 -4.07 2.68 24.19
C ALA A 289 -4.02 3.77 23.10
N ALA A 290 -2.86 3.92 22.46
CA ALA A 290 -2.71 4.56 21.14
C ALA A 290 -3.10 3.62 20.00
N GLY A 291 -3.14 2.32 20.27
CA GLY A 291 -3.60 1.30 19.34
C GLY A 291 -3.14 -0.08 19.73
N PHE A 292 -3.48 -1.02 18.87
CA PHE A 292 -3.38 -2.45 19.10
C PHE A 292 -2.56 -3.10 18.01
N VAL A 293 -1.60 -3.92 18.43
CA VAL A 293 -0.80 -4.78 17.57
C VAL A 293 -1.38 -6.19 17.61
N LEU A 294 -1.61 -6.75 16.43
CA LEU A 294 -2.29 -8.03 16.23
C LEU A 294 -1.28 -9.12 15.89
N ASN A 295 -1.30 -10.20 16.67
CA ASN A 295 -0.60 -11.43 16.27
C ASN A 295 -1.23 -12.02 15.00
N VAL A 296 -0.40 -12.72 14.23
CA VAL A 296 -0.73 -13.24 12.91
C VAL A 296 -0.88 -14.75 12.95
N SER A 297 -1.99 -15.23 12.42
CA SER A 297 -2.18 -16.62 12.04
C SER A 297 -1.97 -16.76 10.54
N PHE A 298 -0.92 -17.48 10.15
CA PHE A 298 -0.59 -17.68 8.74
C PHE A 298 -1.39 -18.82 8.15
N PHE A 299 -2.07 -18.54 7.04
CA PHE A 299 -2.74 -19.52 6.19
C PHE A 299 -1.86 -19.73 4.95
N LEU A 300 -0.96 -20.71 5.02
CA LEU A 300 0.00 -20.95 3.94
C LEU A 300 -0.64 -21.70 2.79
N THR A 301 -0.73 -21.06 1.63
CA THR A 301 -1.33 -21.66 0.42
C THR A 301 -0.52 -22.86 -0.08
N ASP A 302 0.78 -22.93 0.25
CA ASP A 302 1.67 -24.04 -0.11
C ASP A 302 1.35 -25.35 0.64
N TRP A 303 0.51 -25.31 1.68
CA TRP A 303 0.01 -26.53 2.33
C TRP A 303 -1.10 -27.23 1.52
N GLY A 304 -1.49 -26.66 0.40
CA GLY A 304 -2.58 -27.13 -0.43
C GLY A 304 -3.96 -26.72 0.09
N ILE A 305 -4.97 -26.97 -0.75
CA ILE A 305 -6.37 -26.73 -0.43
C ILE A 305 -6.75 -27.60 0.78
N SER A 306 -7.43 -27.00 1.75
CA SER A 306 -7.84 -27.68 2.99
C SER A 306 -9.30 -27.49 3.35
N GLY A 307 -10.00 -26.58 2.68
CA GLY A 307 -11.45 -26.43 2.78
C GLY A 307 -12.15 -26.79 1.47
N THR A 308 -13.46 -26.58 1.45
CA THR A 308 -14.35 -26.97 0.33
C THR A 308 -14.85 -25.78 -0.49
N GLY A 309 -14.62 -24.55 -0.03
CA GLY A 309 -15.10 -23.35 -0.68
C GLY A 309 -14.15 -22.81 -1.75
N ASN A 310 -14.68 -21.92 -2.60
CA ASN A 310 -13.92 -21.30 -3.70
C ASN A 310 -13.29 -19.95 -3.33
N MET A 311 -13.75 -19.33 -2.25
CA MET A 311 -13.18 -18.10 -1.65
C MET A 311 -11.88 -18.43 -0.91
N LEU A 312 -10.90 -17.51 -0.94
CA LEU A 312 -9.59 -17.65 -0.32
C LEU A 312 -9.69 -18.12 1.13
N THR A 313 -10.54 -17.45 1.92
CA THR A 313 -10.72 -17.69 3.36
C THR A 313 -11.37 -19.04 3.69
N THR A 314 -12.01 -19.65 2.69
CA THR A 314 -12.80 -20.88 2.80
C THR A 314 -12.11 -22.07 2.13
N LYS A 315 -11.17 -21.78 1.22
CA LYS A 315 -10.34 -22.74 0.49
C LYS A 315 -9.12 -23.15 1.30
N TYR A 316 -8.54 -22.21 2.04
CA TYR A 316 -7.38 -22.44 2.91
C TYR A 316 -7.78 -22.21 4.36
N ILE A 317 -8.04 -23.29 5.09
CA ILE A 317 -8.53 -23.24 6.49
C ILE A 317 -7.49 -23.75 7.50
N ARG A 318 -6.35 -24.26 7.01
CA ARG A 318 -5.21 -24.61 7.85
C ARG A 318 -4.40 -23.37 8.17
N ARG A 319 -4.16 -23.14 9.46
CA ARG A 319 -3.32 -22.05 9.95
C ARG A 319 -2.27 -22.46 10.97
N THR A 320 -1.30 -21.59 11.18
CA THR A 320 -0.42 -21.62 12.36
C THR A 320 -1.16 -21.18 13.63
N ASN A 321 -0.58 -21.47 14.79
CA ASN A 321 -0.87 -20.70 16.01
C ASN A 321 -0.55 -19.21 15.76
N PRO A 322 -1.20 -18.27 16.46
CA PRO A 322 -0.88 -16.85 16.34
C PRO A 322 0.60 -16.61 16.68
N ARG A 323 1.27 -15.82 15.84
CA ARG A 323 2.70 -15.52 15.98
C ARG A 323 2.95 -14.02 15.90
N TYR A 324 4.08 -13.58 16.42
CA TYR A 324 4.43 -12.17 16.45
C TYR A 324 5.09 -11.70 15.15
N GLU A 325 5.50 -12.60 14.25
CA GLU A 325 6.13 -12.19 13.00
C GLU A 325 5.13 -11.49 12.08
N ARG A 326 5.56 -10.39 11.43
CA ARG A 326 4.74 -9.61 10.47
C ARG A 326 3.43 -9.08 11.04
N TYR A 327 3.36 -8.84 12.36
CA TYR A 327 2.22 -8.21 13.01
C TYR A 327 1.75 -6.96 12.28
N LYS A 328 0.44 -6.75 12.30
CA LYS A 328 -0.19 -5.51 11.83
C LYS A 328 -0.87 -4.81 12.97
N ASN A 329 -1.33 -3.59 12.70
CA ASN A 329 -1.80 -2.73 13.75
C ASN A 329 -3.09 -2.01 13.37
N ILE A 330 -3.87 -1.71 14.40
CA ILE A 330 -4.99 -0.77 14.38
C ILE A 330 -4.64 0.35 15.34
N TYR A 331 -4.58 1.59 14.86
CA TYR A 331 -4.22 2.73 15.69
C TYR A 331 -5.36 3.74 15.81
N LEU A 332 -5.29 4.55 16.87
CA LEU A 332 -6.19 5.66 17.14
C LEU A 332 -5.46 6.95 16.75
N PRO A 333 -5.79 7.59 15.61
CA PRO A 333 -5.01 8.72 15.10
C PRO A 333 -4.79 9.84 16.13
N LYS A 334 -5.82 10.16 16.93
CA LYS A 334 -5.74 11.20 17.98
C LYS A 334 -4.65 10.93 19.03
N ARG A 335 -4.29 9.67 19.26
CA ARG A 335 -3.36 9.20 20.32
C ARG A 335 -2.01 8.73 19.78
N THR A 336 -1.85 8.74 18.46
CA THR A 336 -0.66 8.27 17.76
C THR A 336 0.16 9.43 17.25
N LYS A 337 1.48 9.38 17.45
CA LYS A 337 2.41 10.40 16.93
C LYS A 337 2.71 10.14 15.46
N THR A 338 2.99 8.88 15.12
CA THR A 338 3.22 8.39 13.76
C THR A 338 3.07 6.87 13.71
N VAL A 339 2.96 6.31 12.51
CA VAL A 339 2.91 4.86 12.27
C VAL A 339 3.90 4.43 11.20
N ASP A 340 4.43 3.22 11.36
CA ASP A 340 5.05 2.48 10.27
C ASP A 340 4.19 1.24 9.94
N THR A 341 4.55 0.54 8.86
CA THR A 341 3.83 -0.66 8.39
C THR A 341 3.54 -1.68 9.50
N HIS A 342 4.43 -1.81 10.47
CA HIS A 342 4.30 -2.80 11.54
C HIS A 342 4.05 -2.14 12.90
N THR A 343 4.56 -0.95 13.17
CA THR A 343 4.63 -0.32 14.49
C THR A 343 3.76 0.93 14.62
N ILE A 344 3.24 1.12 15.83
CA ILE A 344 2.63 2.38 16.28
C ILE A 344 3.64 3.11 17.16
N HIS A 345 3.84 4.40 16.92
CA HIS A 345 4.57 5.29 17.82
C HIS A 345 3.58 6.19 18.58
N PRO A 346 3.29 5.92 19.86
CA PRO A 346 2.30 6.67 20.64
C PRO A 346 2.72 8.12 20.91
N LYS A 347 1.74 9.01 21.10
CA LYS A 347 1.97 10.31 21.77
C LYS A 347 2.30 10.08 23.25
N LYS A 348 2.95 11.07 23.88
CA LYS A 348 3.25 11.03 25.32
C LYS A 348 1.97 10.77 26.13
N GLY A 349 2.03 9.82 27.06
CA GLY A 349 0.89 9.42 27.90
C GLY A 349 0.05 8.28 27.35
N TYR A 350 0.28 7.85 26.09
CA TYR A 350 -0.40 6.69 25.49
C TYR A 350 0.56 5.54 25.25
N LYS A 351 0.02 4.33 25.05
CA LYS A 351 0.79 3.08 24.91
C LYS A 351 0.38 2.29 23.68
N ARG A 352 1.35 1.58 23.10
CA ARG A 352 1.11 0.54 22.11
C ARG A 352 0.78 -0.76 22.86
N ILE A 353 -0.37 -1.34 22.60
CA ILE A 353 -0.82 -2.58 23.25
C ILE A 353 -0.64 -3.75 22.28
N VAL A 354 0.04 -4.80 22.72
CA VAL A 354 0.18 -6.05 21.94
C VAL A 354 -0.90 -7.02 22.39
N LEU A 355 -1.77 -7.42 21.47
CA LEU A 355 -2.84 -8.38 21.76
C LEU A 355 -2.31 -9.80 21.59
N THR A 356 -2.16 -10.50 22.71
CA THR A 356 -1.73 -11.90 22.76
C THR A 356 -2.90 -12.89 22.82
N SER A 357 -4.12 -12.37 22.97
CA SER A 357 -5.35 -13.17 23.06
C SER A 357 -5.70 -13.81 21.72
N HIS A 358 -6.29 -15.02 21.78
CA HIS A 358 -6.89 -15.68 20.62
C HIS A 358 -8.25 -15.08 20.21
N SER A 359 -8.78 -14.14 21.01
CA SER A 359 -10.08 -13.51 20.79
C SER A 359 -10.09 -12.53 19.61
N VAL A 360 -8.91 -12.04 19.20
CA VAL A 360 -8.71 -11.26 17.98
C VAL A 360 -7.36 -11.60 17.38
N VAL A 361 -7.33 -11.92 16.09
CA VAL A 361 -6.14 -12.37 15.38
C VAL A 361 -6.19 -11.87 13.95
N LEU A 362 -5.03 -11.55 13.39
CA LEU A 362 -4.88 -11.27 11.97
C LEU A 362 -4.71 -12.58 11.21
N HIS A 363 -5.62 -12.93 10.32
CA HIS A 363 -5.42 -13.99 9.34
C HIS A 363 -4.59 -13.42 8.18
N HIS A 364 -3.53 -14.11 7.80
CA HIS A 364 -2.68 -13.70 6.67
C HIS A 364 -2.54 -14.87 5.68
N TYR A 365 -3.14 -14.72 4.51
CA TYR A 365 -3.22 -15.75 3.47
C TYR A 365 -2.10 -15.58 2.45
N ARG A 366 -1.08 -16.42 2.50
CA ARG A 366 0.12 -16.19 1.68
C ARG A 366 0.82 -17.46 1.26
N LYS A 367 1.71 -17.33 0.29
CA LYS A 367 2.82 -18.28 0.11
C LYS A 367 3.85 -18.08 1.22
N CYS A 368 4.52 -19.17 1.56
CA CYS A 368 5.69 -19.14 2.40
C CYS A 368 6.74 -18.18 1.79
N PRO A 369 7.21 -17.18 2.56
CA PRO A 369 8.27 -16.30 2.08
C PRO A 369 9.56 -17.07 1.80
N SER A 370 10.24 -16.72 0.71
CA SER A 370 11.54 -17.31 0.35
C SER A 370 12.71 -16.86 1.23
N SER A 371 12.50 -15.90 2.15
CA SER A 371 13.62 -15.33 2.92
C SER A 371 14.14 -16.31 3.99
N PRO A 372 15.44 -16.23 4.35
CA PRO A 372 16.09 -17.22 5.22
C PRO A 372 15.40 -17.43 6.58
N GLN A 373 14.80 -16.38 7.14
CA GLN A 373 14.05 -16.45 8.41
C GLN A 373 12.77 -17.32 8.32
N TRP A 374 12.26 -17.61 7.12
CA TRP A 374 11.03 -18.39 6.88
C TRP A 374 11.30 -19.78 6.33
N LYS A 375 12.56 -20.24 6.27
CA LYS A 375 12.94 -21.56 5.70
C LYS A 375 12.17 -22.77 6.25
N PHE A 376 11.59 -22.65 7.45
CA PHE A 376 10.83 -23.72 8.11
C PHE A 376 9.32 -23.47 8.19
N CYS A 377 8.80 -22.47 7.48
CA CYS A 377 7.37 -22.14 7.43
C CYS A 377 6.46 -23.35 7.16
N LEU A 378 6.86 -24.26 6.26
CA LEU A 378 6.07 -25.41 5.86
C LEU A 378 6.00 -26.48 6.97
N ARG A 379 6.95 -26.43 7.91
CA ARG A 379 7.06 -27.34 9.06
C ARG A 379 6.30 -26.84 10.28
N TYR A 380 5.70 -25.66 10.25
CA TYR A 380 4.88 -25.19 11.36
C TYR A 380 3.71 -26.14 11.62
N THR A 381 3.32 -26.21 12.90
CA THR A 381 2.12 -26.91 13.36
C THR A 381 0.89 -26.30 12.71
N LYS A 382 0.01 -27.18 12.22
CA LYS A 382 -1.18 -26.83 11.46
C LYS A 382 -2.42 -27.10 12.32
N THR A 383 -3.32 -26.14 12.37
CA THR A 383 -4.64 -26.29 13.01
C THR A 383 -5.71 -25.85 12.03
N LEU A 384 -6.89 -26.47 12.09
CA LEU A 384 -8.03 -26.04 11.29
C LEU A 384 -8.70 -24.85 11.98
N ASP A 385 -9.09 -23.84 11.19
CA ASP A 385 -9.82 -22.68 11.67
C ASP A 385 -11.08 -22.46 10.84
N PHE A 386 -12.22 -22.44 11.52
CA PHE A 386 -13.54 -22.28 10.92
C PHE A 386 -14.18 -20.93 11.26
N LYS A 387 -13.44 -19.96 11.82
CA LYS A 387 -14.02 -18.68 12.26
C LYS A 387 -14.71 -17.93 11.13
N MET A 388 -14.12 -17.97 9.93
CA MET A 388 -14.70 -17.36 8.71
C MET A 388 -16.02 -18.00 8.27
N PHE A 389 -16.29 -19.26 8.65
CA PHE A 389 -17.52 -19.97 8.25
C PHE A 389 -18.78 -19.33 8.84
N LYS A 390 -18.66 -18.61 9.95
CA LYS A 390 -19.80 -17.96 10.59
C LYS A 390 -20.38 -16.80 9.78
N ILE A 391 -19.59 -16.17 8.90
CA ILE A 391 -20.04 -15.08 8.02
C ILE A 391 -20.11 -15.47 6.54
N MET A 392 -19.65 -16.67 6.19
CA MET A 392 -19.57 -17.16 4.81
C MET A 392 -20.88 -17.03 4.03
N PRO A 393 -22.06 -17.38 4.57
CA PRO A 393 -23.30 -17.29 3.78
C PRO A 393 -23.57 -15.88 3.24
N VAL A 394 -23.33 -14.86 4.06
CA VAL A 394 -23.52 -13.45 3.67
C VAL A 394 -22.40 -13.02 2.73
N LEU A 395 -21.14 -13.34 3.07
CA LEU A 395 -19.98 -12.96 2.28
C LEU A 395 -20.06 -13.55 0.85
N TYR A 396 -20.41 -14.82 0.70
CA TYR A 396 -20.56 -15.44 -0.63
C TYR A 396 -21.63 -14.77 -1.46
N TYR A 397 -22.76 -14.45 -0.86
CA TYR A 397 -23.87 -13.82 -1.57
C TYR A 397 -23.42 -12.49 -2.18
N HIS A 398 -22.72 -11.65 -1.42
CA HIS A 398 -22.24 -10.36 -1.92
C HIS A 398 -21.12 -10.51 -2.95
N VAL A 399 -20.16 -11.41 -2.71
CA VAL A 399 -19.07 -11.67 -3.66
C VAL A 399 -19.64 -12.11 -5.02
N ASP A 400 -20.59 -13.05 -5.03
CA ASP A 400 -21.24 -13.52 -6.26
C ASP A 400 -22.02 -12.39 -6.98
N LEU A 401 -22.68 -11.49 -6.24
CA LEU A 401 -23.34 -10.33 -6.82
C LEU A 401 -22.36 -9.39 -7.50
N VAL A 402 -21.31 -8.96 -6.80
CA VAL A 402 -20.31 -8.03 -7.32
C VAL A 402 -19.59 -8.64 -8.54
N MET A 403 -19.20 -9.91 -8.46
CA MET A 403 -18.56 -10.62 -9.58
C MET A 403 -19.40 -10.61 -10.86
N LYS A 404 -20.73 -10.71 -10.74
CA LYS A 404 -21.67 -10.62 -11.87
C LYS A 404 -21.79 -9.19 -12.38
N GLU A 405 -21.88 -8.22 -11.47
CA GLU A 405 -22.03 -6.80 -11.81
C GLU A 405 -20.84 -6.29 -12.63
N ILE A 406 -19.62 -6.61 -12.21
CA ILE A 406 -18.39 -6.11 -12.87
C ILE A 406 -17.87 -7.04 -13.97
N GLY A 407 -18.59 -8.13 -14.28
CA GLY A 407 -18.31 -9.00 -15.42
C GLY A 407 -17.05 -9.87 -15.30
N ILE A 408 -16.62 -10.21 -14.07
CA ILE A 408 -15.41 -11.05 -13.85
C ILE A 408 -15.69 -12.55 -14.07
N ILE A 409 -16.96 -12.95 -14.13
CA ILE A 409 -17.39 -14.28 -14.56
C ILE A 409 -18.26 -14.15 -15.81
N ASN A 410 -17.94 -14.92 -16.87
CA ASN A 410 -18.87 -15.16 -17.97
C ASN A 410 -20.10 -15.93 -17.44
N HIS A 411 -21.31 -15.53 -17.83
CA HIS A 411 -22.61 -16.07 -17.37
C HIS A 411 -22.75 -17.62 -17.36
N THR A 412 -21.85 -18.36 -17.99
CA THR A 412 -21.84 -19.83 -18.04
C THR A 412 -21.10 -20.51 -16.88
N ASP A 413 -20.19 -19.83 -16.17
CA ASP A 413 -19.43 -20.45 -15.07
C ASP A 413 -20.16 -20.27 -13.74
N ASN A 414 -21.11 -21.17 -13.46
CA ASN A 414 -21.76 -21.29 -12.15
C ASN A 414 -20.78 -21.86 -11.10
N ILE A 415 -19.81 -21.05 -10.66
CA ILE A 415 -18.80 -21.42 -9.67
C ILE A 415 -19.43 -21.76 -8.29
N PHE A 416 -20.61 -21.22 -7.99
CA PHE A 416 -21.21 -21.29 -6.64
C PHE A 416 -22.48 -22.15 -6.51
N ARG A 417 -23.01 -22.75 -7.60
CA ARG A 417 -24.24 -23.58 -7.52
C ARG A 417 -24.05 -24.99 -6.94
N LYS A 418 -22.82 -25.46 -6.70
CA LYS A 418 -22.56 -26.83 -6.24
C LYS A 418 -22.40 -27.00 -4.72
N THR A 419 -22.41 -25.93 -3.94
CA THR A 419 -22.35 -26.03 -2.47
C THR A 419 -23.77 -26.09 -1.91
N ARG A 420 -24.46 -27.22 -2.10
CA ARG A 420 -25.60 -27.55 -1.24
C ARG A 420 -25.03 -27.87 0.14
N ILE A 421 -25.42 -27.06 1.13
CA ILE A 421 -25.24 -27.33 2.57
C ILE A 421 -25.97 -28.62 2.92
#